data_AF-A0A8T9BY65-F1
#
_entry.id   AF-A0A8T9BY65-F1
#
_cell.length_a   1.000
_cell.length_b   1.000
_cell.length_c   1.000
_cell.angle_alpha   90.00
_cell.angle_beta   90.00
_cell.angle_gamma   90.00
#
_symmetry.space_group_name_H-M   'P 1'
#
loop_
_entity.id
_entity.type
_entity.pdbx_description
1 polymer ?
#
loop_
_entity_poly.entity_id
_entity_poly.type
_entity_poly.pdbx_seq_one_letter_code
_entity_poly.pdbx_strand_id
1 'polypeptide(L)'
;MEESEWLQDVLRFSIKDSSYTINADEPHPNPRVRKLVEGIVFSRRFILTYHAIILGIILVLSATHWTNKLIRWRRRRTTKLLLLGAESEYDGDAKTVTPYPGMDEITIGEIEGSSSSGSSTLEGTLSPPQKDLDSSEETPLLHQGHVLQPLYPRRTIISLIRAYLMYQPRPTPIFKKVLPSNGTSLALLAFVGLNVFYMFFHINFTMFETFVLADRFGLLFVANLPYLYILAAKNQPLKFLMGQSYESLNLIHRRLGELLCLDALLHFGGMVVAWYEIIRPNGFGLIRFLLLKMTFLGLVAFISYELLYFTSLASFRQRWYELFLGFHIILQVVALVFVFFHHSAARPYVGVSLAIFLIDRLVYRIGAKSTTVEAKATIMEDDETVKLSTNITIQHPRRYPGILGKPITAGWLATDHIFITIP
;
A
#
# COMPACT_ATOMS: atom_id res chain seq x y z
N MET A 1 -49.64 5.46 -19.99
CA MET A 1 -49.47 6.75 -19.28
C MET A 1 -48.96 6.50 -17.86
N GLU A 2 -49.54 5.56 -17.10
CA GLU A 2 -48.95 5.05 -15.84
C GLU A 2 -47.53 4.46 -16.03
N GLU A 3 -47.28 3.74 -17.13
CA GLU A 3 -45.96 3.13 -17.38
C GLU A 3 -44.82 4.13 -17.67
N SER A 4 -45.13 5.39 -17.96
CA SER A 4 -44.11 6.43 -18.13
C SER A 4 -43.82 7.18 -16.82
N GLU A 5 -44.79 7.25 -15.90
CA GLU A 5 -44.62 7.92 -14.61
C GLU A 5 -43.71 7.13 -13.67
N TRP A 6 -43.85 5.80 -13.58
CA TRP A 6 -42.98 5.02 -12.69
C TRP A 6 -41.51 5.02 -13.13
N LEU A 7 -41.23 5.08 -14.43
CA LEU A 7 -39.86 5.14 -14.92
C LEU A 7 -39.21 6.48 -14.57
N GLN A 8 -40.00 7.56 -14.67
CA GLN A 8 -39.59 8.88 -14.21
C GLN A 8 -39.40 8.89 -12.70
N ASP A 9 -40.23 8.19 -11.93
CA ASP A 9 -40.05 8.04 -10.49
C ASP A 9 -38.80 7.24 -10.14
N VAL A 10 -38.53 6.11 -10.80
CA VAL A 10 -37.29 5.33 -10.59
C VAL A 10 -36.05 6.15 -10.92
N LEU A 11 -36.05 6.88 -12.04
CA LEU A 11 -34.97 7.80 -12.40
C LEU A 11 -34.86 8.94 -11.37
N ARG A 12 -35.98 9.49 -10.91
CA ARG A 12 -36.02 10.54 -9.88
C ARG A 12 -35.50 10.04 -8.54
N PHE A 13 -35.82 8.81 -8.13
CA PHE A 13 -35.33 8.17 -6.91
C PHE A 13 -33.85 7.78 -7.01
N SER A 14 -33.38 7.39 -8.18
CA SER A 14 -31.94 7.17 -8.44
C SER A 14 -31.16 8.49 -8.38
N ILE A 15 -31.74 9.60 -8.84
CA ILE A 15 -31.11 10.93 -8.90
C ILE A 15 -31.16 11.70 -7.56
N LYS A 16 -32.24 11.56 -6.78
CA LYS A 16 -32.49 12.41 -5.60
C LYS A 16 -31.90 11.76 -4.34
N ASP A 17 -31.08 12.53 -3.62
CA ASP A 17 -30.49 12.15 -2.34
C ASP A 17 -31.54 11.51 -1.43
N SER A 18 -31.38 10.22 -1.18
CA SER A 18 -32.10 9.52 -0.11
C SER A 18 -31.16 9.36 1.08
N SER A 19 -30.45 10.43 1.44
CA SER A 19 -29.99 10.58 2.81
C SER A 19 -31.23 10.72 3.69
N TYR A 20 -31.56 9.61 4.35
CA TYR A 20 -32.40 9.55 5.56
C TYR A 20 -33.92 9.81 5.46
N THR A 21 -34.50 10.17 4.32
CA THR A 21 -35.90 10.66 4.28
C THR A 21 -36.83 10.02 3.24
N ILE A 22 -36.48 8.86 2.67
CA ILE A 22 -37.53 8.00 2.10
C ILE A 22 -37.99 7.10 3.23
N ASN A 23 -39.12 7.45 3.85
CA ASN A 23 -39.88 6.49 4.62
C ASN A 23 -40.22 5.35 3.66
N ALA A 24 -39.62 4.18 3.86
CA ALA A 24 -39.99 2.97 3.12
C ALA A 24 -41.48 2.61 3.29
N ASP A 25 -42.16 3.31 4.20
CA ASP A 25 -43.58 3.22 4.51
C ASP A 25 -44.48 4.15 3.66
N GLU A 26 -43.95 4.97 2.75
CA GLU A 26 -44.83 5.66 1.78
C GLU A 26 -45.43 4.63 0.80
N PRO A 27 -46.78 4.58 0.67
CA PRO A 27 -47.43 3.59 -0.16
C PRO A 27 -47.18 3.88 -1.64
N HIS A 28 -46.14 3.27 -2.21
CA HIS A 28 -45.94 3.25 -3.65
C HIS A 28 -46.94 2.30 -4.31
N PRO A 29 -47.67 2.71 -5.36
CA PRO A 29 -48.73 1.89 -5.97
C PRO A 29 -48.24 0.55 -6.54
N ASN A 30 -46.94 0.39 -6.82
CA ASN A 30 -46.40 -0.77 -7.54
C ASN A 30 -45.37 -1.57 -6.71
N PRO A 31 -45.62 -2.87 -6.42
CA PRO A 31 -44.73 -3.70 -5.60
C PRO A 31 -43.33 -3.88 -6.20
N ARG A 32 -43.18 -3.76 -7.52
CA ARG A 32 -41.89 -3.87 -8.21
C ARG A 32 -40.96 -2.70 -7.91
N VAL A 33 -41.50 -1.48 -7.87
CA VAL A 33 -40.74 -0.26 -7.56
C VAL A 33 -40.29 -0.28 -6.10
N ARG A 34 -41.16 -0.73 -5.20
CA ARG A 34 -40.83 -0.91 -3.79
C ARG A 34 -39.60 -1.81 -3.61
N LYS A 35 -39.58 -3.00 -4.23
CA LYS A 35 -38.44 -3.93 -4.13
C LYS A 35 -37.14 -3.32 -4.69
N LEU A 36 -37.22 -2.55 -5.76
CA LEU A 36 -36.07 -1.85 -6.34
C LEU A 36 -35.50 -0.79 -5.38
N VAL A 37 -36.37 0.06 -4.83
CA VAL A 37 -35.98 1.10 -3.87
C VAL A 37 -35.38 0.47 -2.61
N GLU A 38 -36.00 -0.58 -2.08
CA GLU A 38 -35.47 -1.34 -0.94
C GLU A 38 -34.05 -1.88 -1.23
N GLY A 39 -33.81 -2.45 -2.42
CA GLY A 39 -32.50 -2.94 -2.84
C GLY A 39 -31.43 -1.85 -2.97
N ILE A 40 -31.80 -0.67 -3.49
CA ILE A 40 -30.89 0.49 -3.59
C ILE A 40 -30.55 1.04 -2.20
N VAL A 41 -31.56 1.25 -1.35
CA VAL A 41 -31.37 1.74 0.02
C VAL A 41 -30.53 0.76 0.84
N PHE A 42 -30.77 -0.54 0.69
CA PHE A 42 -29.94 -1.58 1.28
C PHE A 42 -28.48 -1.44 0.83
N SER A 43 -28.23 -1.32 -0.48
CA SER A 43 -26.87 -1.21 -1.03
C SER A 43 -26.13 0.03 -0.49
N ARG A 44 -26.82 1.16 -0.34
CA ARG A 44 -26.27 2.40 0.24
C ARG A 44 -25.95 2.30 1.74
N ARG A 45 -26.74 1.54 2.51
CA ARG A 45 -26.42 1.29 3.94
C ARG A 45 -25.30 0.25 4.07
N PHE A 46 -25.35 -0.78 3.23
CA PHE A 46 -24.40 -1.87 3.22
C PHE A 46 -22.99 -1.39 2.91
N ILE A 47 -22.81 -0.47 1.94
CA ILE A 47 -21.48 0.06 1.60
C ILE A 47 -20.82 0.84 2.75
N LEU A 48 -21.57 1.35 3.73
CA LEU A 48 -20.96 1.99 4.91
C LEU A 48 -20.18 0.98 5.75
N THR A 49 -20.65 -0.27 5.81
CA THR A 49 -19.94 -1.35 6.52
C THR A 49 -18.62 -1.70 5.83
N TYR A 50 -18.53 -1.55 4.50
CA TYR A 50 -17.29 -1.76 3.75
C TYR A 50 -16.18 -0.83 4.26
N HIS A 51 -16.47 0.46 4.43
CA HIS A 51 -15.50 1.42 4.97
C HIS A 51 -15.08 1.08 6.39
N ALA A 52 -16.00 0.62 7.23
CA ALA A 52 -15.69 0.20 8.60
C ALA A 52 -14.75 -1.02 8.62
N ILE A 53 -14.97 -1.99 7.74
CA ILE A 53 -14.10 -3.17 7.59
C ILE A 53 -12.70 -2.75 7.12
N ILE A 54 -12.60 -1.93 6.07
CA ILE A 54 -11.31 -1.44 5.56
C ILE A 54 -10.56 -0.66 6.64
N LEU A 55 -11.24 0.23 7.37
CA LEU A 55 -10.65 0.98 8.48
C LEU A 55 -10.17 0.03 9.59
N GLY A 56 -10.97 -0.97 9.96
CA GLY A 56 -10.59 -2.00 10.93
C GLY A 56 -9.32 -2.75 10.52
N ILE A 57 -9.23 -3.17 9.25
CA ILE A 57 -8.02 -3.82 8.70
C ILE A 57 -6.80 -2.89 8.81
N ILE A 58 -6.94 -1.62 8.40
CA ILE A 58 -5.84 -0.64 8.48
C ILE A 58 -5.41 -0.42 9.94
N LEU A 59 -6.36 -0.35 10.88
CA LEU A 59 -6.06 -0.17 12.30
C LEU A 59 -5.31 -1.37 12.88
N VAL A 60 -5.71 -2.60 12.55
CA VAL A 60 -5.02 -3.82 12.99
C VAL A 60 -3.59 -3.87 12.42
N LEU A 61 -3.42 -3.60 11.13
CA LEU A 61 -2.10 -3.55 10.49
C LEU A 61 -1.23 -2.44 11.08
N SER A 62 -1.81 -1.30 11.42
CA SER A 62 -1.08 -0.20 12.06
C SER A 62 -0.68 -0.57 13.49
N ALA A 63 -1.60 -1.11 14.29
CA ALA A 63 -1.31 -1.55 15.66
C ALA A 63 -0.19 -2.60 15.70
N THR A 64 -0.23 -3.59 14.79
CA THR A 64 0.83 -4.60 14.67
C THR A 64 2.17 -3.98 14.22
N HIS A 65 2.17 -3.01 13.31
CA HIS A 65 3.38 -2.28 12.93
C HIS A 65 4.02 -1.54 14.11
N TRP A 66 3.22 -0.74 14.83
CA TRP A 66 3.70 0.10 15.92
C TRP A 66 4.11 -0.69 17.16
N THR A 67 3.41 -1.76 17.51
CA THR A 67 3.81 -2.68 18.59
C THR A 67 5.15 -3.34 18.29
N ASN A 68 5.35 -3.86 17.07
CA ASN A 68 6.63 -4.43 16.64
C ASN A 68 7.77 -3.38 16.65
N LYS A 69 7.47 -2.13 16.27
CA LYS A 69 8.43 -1.02 16.32
C LYS A 69 8.80 -0.67 17.77
N LEU A 70 7.82 -0.61 18.67
CA LEU A 70 8.02 -0.35 20.09
C LEU A 70 8.84 -1.46 20.76
N ILE A 71 8.54 -2.73 20.49
CA ILE A 71 9.30 -3.87 21.02
C ILE A 71 10.76 -3.81 20.55
N ARG A 72 11.00 -3.56 19.26
CA ARG A 72 12.36 -3.40 18.72
C ARG A 72 13.10 -2.22 19.36
N TRP A 73 12.41 -1.10 19.56
CA TRP A 73 12.99 0.07 20.22
C TRP A 73 13.33 -0.20 21.69
N ARG A 74 12.46 -0.90 22.43
CA ARG A 74 12.73 -1.31 23.83
C ARG A 74 13.96 -2.21 23.90
N ARG A 75 14.05 -3.24 23.05
CA ARG A 75 15.22 -4.14 22.97
C ARG A 75 16.52 -3.39 22.67
N ARG A 76 16.50 -2.45 21.72
CA ARG A 76 17.67 -1.62 21.41
C ARG A 76 18.09 -0.73 22.58
N ARG A 77 17.13 -0.21 23.36
CA ARG A 77 17.43 0.58 24.56
C ARG A 77 18.04 -0.27 25.66
N THR A 78 17.50 -1.45 25.94
CA THR A 78 18.05 -2.34 26.97
C THR A 78 19.45 -2.80 26.62
N THR A 79 19.72 -3.19 25.36
CA THR A 79 21.08 -3.54 24.93
C THR A 79 22.06 -2.38 25.04
N LYS A 80 21.65 -1.15 24.67
CA LYS A 80 22.50 0.04 24.86
C LYS A 80 22.80 0.34 26.32
N LEU A 81 21.80 0.21 27.21
CA LEU A 81 22.00 0.41 28.64
C LEU A 81 22.91 -0.67 29.25
N LEU A 82 22.79 -1.93 28.81
CA LEU A 82 23.68 -3.00 29.24
C LEU A 82 25.12 -2.77 28.77
N LEU A 83 25.33 -2.31 27.52
CA LEU A 83 26.67 -1.98 27.02
C LEU A 83 27.30 -0.82 27.79
N LEU A 84 26.54 0.25 28.05
CA LEU A 84 27.04 1.39 28.84
C LEU A 84 27.30 1.01 30.31
N GLY A 85 26.48 0.12 30.89
CA GLY A 85 26.69 -0.41 32.23
C GLY A 85 27.95 -1.27 32.32
N ALA A 86 28.17 -2.16 31.34
CA ALA A 86 29.37 -2.98 31.25
C ALA A 86 30.64 -2.13 31.01
N GLU A 87 30.56 -1.05 30.23
CA GLU A 87 31.67 -0.09 30.09
C GLU A 87 31.96 0.64 31.42
N SER A 88 30.93 1.01 32.20
CA SER A 88 31.12 1.66 33.51
C SER A 88 31.69 0.74 34.59
N GLU A 89 31.44 -0.57 34.49
CA GLU A 89 31.97 -1.59 35.40
C GLU A 89 33.44 -1.91 35.08
N TYR A 90 33.82 -1.86 33.80
CA TYR A 90 35.20 -2.06 33.35
C TYR A 90 36.15 -0.91 33.71
N ASP A 91 35.64 0.33 33.78
CA ASP A 91 36.43 1.52 34.15
C ASP A 91 36.54 1.71 35.68
N GLY A 92 35.77 0.93 36.47
CA GLY A 92 35.71 1.02 37.93
C GLY A 92 36.75 0.18 38.68
N ASP A 93 37.40 -0.80 38.03
CA ASP A 93 38.14 -1.86 38.74
C ASP A 93 39.68 -1.76 38.63
N ALA A 94 40.19 -0.54 38.49
CA ALA A 94 41.61 -0.25 38.66
C ALA A 94 41.91 0.28 40.06
N LYS A 95 41.74 -0.54 41.13
CA LYS A 95 42.53 -0.44 42.38
C LYS A 95 42.24 -1.53 43.43
N THR A 96 43.35 -2.15 43.86
CA THR A 96 43.64 -2.82 45.15
C THR A 96 42.95 -4.16 45.47
N VAL A 97 43.66 -5.24 45.13
CA VAL A 97 43.53 -6.57 45.72
C VAL A 97 44.04 -6.56 47.17
N THR A 98 43.24 -7.05 48.12
CA THR A 98 43.67 -7.45 49.48
C THR A 98 43.17 -8.88 49.79
N PRO A 99 43.93 -9.76 50.47
CA PRO A 99 43.59 -11.19 50.57
C PRO A 99 42.96 -11.62 51.93
N TYR A 100 41.95 -12.51 51.84
CA TYR A 100 41.44 -13.55 52.81
C TYR A 100 40.67 -13.12 54.09
N PRO A 101 39.93 -14.01 54.82
CA PRO A 101 39.36 -15.37 54.52
C PRO A 101 37.87 -15.61 54.95
N GLY A 102 37.20 -16.60 54.32
CA GLY A 102 36.23 -17.56 54.93
C GLY A 102 34.78 -17.13 55.29
N MET A 103 33.77 -17.59 54.53
CA MET A 103 32.64 -18.44 55.01
C MET A 103 31.59 -18.70 53.92
N ASP A 104 31.42 -19.99 53.62
CA ASP A 104 30.19 -20.78 53.40
C ASP A 104 29.14 -20.41 52.33
N GLU A 105 29.23 -21.16 51.23
CA GLU A 105 28.18 -22.04 50.67
C GLU A 105 26.81 -21.43 50.28
N ILE A 106 26.70 -20.95 49.03
CA ILE A 106 25.45 -21.01 48.26
C ILE A 106 25.73 -21.46 46.81
N THR A 107 25.28 -22.69 46.54
CA THR A 107 24.94 -23.38 45.28
C THR A 107 25.50 -22.85 43.96
N ILE A 108 26.47 -23.60 43.43
CA ILE A 108 27.09 -23.49 42.11
C ILE A 108 26.11 -23.94 41.01
N GLY A 109 25.96 -23.10 39.99
CA GLY A 109 25.31 -23.44 38.73
C GLY A 109 25.63 -22.40 37.65
N GLU A 110 26.73 -22.65 36.91
CA GLU A 110 27.12 -22.04 35.62
C GLU A 110 27.64 -20.60 35.61
N ILE A 111 28.90 -20.43 36.03
CA ILE A 111 29.79 -19.36 35.53
C ILE A 111 31.17 -19.97 35.31
N GLU A 112 31.59 -20.12 34.05
CA GLU A 112 32.99 -20.18 33.60
C GLU A 112 32.98 -20.10 32.05
N GLY A 113 33.80 -19.29 31.37
CA GLY A 113 34.85 -18.39 31.83
C GLY A 113 35.23 -17.38 30.75
N SER A 114 35.51 -16.16 31.21
CA SER A 114 36.19 -15.12 30.46
C SER A 114 37.65 -15.51 30.25
N SER A 115 38.17 -15.34 29.03
CA SER A 115 39.61 -15.32 28.77
C SER A 115 39.98 -13.99 28.14
N SER A 116 40.69 -13.16 28.91
CA SER A 116 41.37 -11.95 28.44
C SER A 116 42.60 -12.35 27.62
N SER A 117 42.86 -11.66 26.52
CA SER A 117 44.20 -11.64 25.91
C SER A 117 44.70 -10.20 25.87
N GLY A 118 45.63 -9.91 26.78
CA GLY A 118 46.42 -8.69 26.76
C GLY A 118 47.45 -8.75 25.63
N SER A 119 47.61 -7.64 24.92
CA SER A 119 48.70 -7.44 23.96
C SER A 119 49.80 -6.65 24.65
N SER A 120 50.96 -7.27 24.84
CA SER A 120 52.20 -6.57 25.19
C SER A 120 53.10 -6.49 23.95
N THR A 121 53.57 -5.27 23.70
CA THR A 121 54.55 -4.94 22.68
C THR A 121 55.95 -5.25 23.19
N LEU A 122 56.68 -6.18 22.55
CA LEU A 122 58.14 -6.26 22.64
C LEU A 122 58.71 -6.74 21.30
N GLU A 123 59.69 -5.98 20.82
CA GLU A 123 60.46 -6.19 19.60
C GLU A 123 61.32 -7.46 19.65
N GLY A 124 61.51 -8.12 18.51
CA GLY A 124 62.46 -9.23 18.39
C GLY A 124 62.49 -9.84 16.99
N THR A 125 63.61 -9.65 16.32
CA THR A 125 63.99 -10.09 14.96
C THR A 125 63.96 -11.61 14.76
N LEU A 126 63.07 -12.12 13.90
CA LEU A 126 63.25 -13.37 13.14
C LEU A 126 62.47 -13.27 11.82
N SER A 127 63.12 -13.69 10.72
CA SER A 127 62.62 -13.63 9.34
C SER A 127 61.22 -14.26 9.17
N PRO A 128 60.35 -13.76 8.26
CA PRO A 128 59.02 -14.31 8.07
C PRO A 128 59.11 -15.71 7.44
N PRO A 129 58.36 -16.72 7.92
CA PRO A 129 58.19 -17.94 7.16
C PRO A 129 57.34 -17.62 5.92
N GLN A 130 57.89 -17.99 4.77
CA GLN A 130 57.28 -17.93 3.45
C GLN A 130 55.91 -18.64 3.50
N LYS A 131 54.81 -17.88 3.46
CA LYS A 131 53.47 -18.45 3.37
C LYS A 131 53.20 -18.75 1.90
N ASP A 132 53.14 -20.03 1.60
CA ASP A 132 52.80 -20.56 0.28
C ASP A 132 51.55 -19.89 -0.29
N LEU A 133 51.70 -19.45 -1.53
CA LEU A 133 50.64 -19.11 -2.46
C LEU A 133 49.86 -20.39 -2.76
N ASP A 134 48.78 -20.64 -2.02
CA ASP A 134 47.57 -21.36 -2.44
C ASP A 134 46.83 -21.86 -1.21
N SER A 135 46.01 -20.99 -0.63
CA SER A 135 44.82 -21.40 0.10
C SER A 135 44.11 -20.18 0.67
N SER A 136 42.79 -20.16 0.47
CA SER A 136 41.78 -19.44 1.25
C SER A 136 41.21 -18.10 0.76
N GLU A 137 40.66 -18.07 -0.47
CA GLU A 137 39.52 -17.17 -0.77
C GLU A 137 38.23 -17.56 -0.02
N GLU A 138 38.20 -18.74 0.64
CA GLU A 138 37.06 -19.20 1.44
C GLU A 138 37.13 -18.80 2.92
N THR A 139 38.13 -18.05 3.35
CA THR A 139 38.21 -17.63 4.77
C THR A 139 37.36 -16.38 5.01
N PRO A 140 36.34 -16.43 5.90
CA PRO A 140 35.56 -15.25 6.23
C PRO A 140 36.44 -14.17 6.86
N LEU A 141 36.34 -12.93 6.38
CA LEU A 141 37.11 -11.75 6.80
C LEU A 141 36.90 -11.32 8.27
N LEU A 142 36.12 -12.06 9.04
CA LEU A 142 35.89 -11.83 10.47
C LEU A 142 36.56 -12.95 11.26
N HIS A 143 37.52 -12.57 12.12
CA HIS A 143 38.17 -13.46 13.07
C HIS A 143 37.12 -14.22 13.91
N GLN A 144 37.09 -15.55 13.80
CA GLN A 144 36.27 -16.42 14.65
C GLN A 144 36.92 -16.52 16.03
N GLY A 145 36.78 -15.47 16.84
CA GLY A 145 36.90 -15.60 18.29
C GLY A 145 35.70 -16.41 18.78
N HIS A 146 35.97 -17.56 19.40
CA HIS A 146 35.03 -18.51 20.01
C HIS A 146 33.63 -18.55 19.40
N VAL A 147 33.36 -19.61 18.66
CA VAL A 147 32.01 -19.99 18.23
C VAL A 147 31.12 -20.13 19.47
N LEU A 148 30.48 -19.02 19.87
CA LEU A 148 29.20 -19.09 20.54
C LEU A 148 28.32 -19.85 19.54
N GLN A 149 28.07 -21.13 19.82
CA GLN A 149 27.07 -21.87 19.07
C GLN A 149 25.85 -20.96 19.03
N PRO A 150 25.35 -20.56 17.85
CA PRO A 150 24.15 -19.77 17.80
C PRO A 150 23.10 -20.62 18.50
N LEU A 151 22.63 -20.16 19.66
CA LEU A 151 21.39 -20.66 20.26
C LEU A 151 20.34 -20.44 19.18
N TYR A 152 20.14 -21.45 18.32
CA TYR A 152 19.17 -21.42 17.26
C TYR A 152 17.85 -21.10 17.95
N PRO A 153 17.30 -19.88 17.80
CA PRO A 153 16.05 -19.59 18.48
C PRO A 153 15.06 -20.57 17.88
N ARG A 154 14.50 -21.45 18.72
CA ARG A 154 13.47 -22.44 18.36
C ARG A 154 12.58 -21.80 17.31
N ARG A 155 12.62 -22.28 16.06
CA ARG A 155 11.84 -21.73 14.94
C ARG A 155 10.39 -21.70 15.37
N THR A 156 9.94 -20.55 15.85
CA THR A 156 8.60 -20.40 16.38
C THR A 156 7.65 -20.43 15.19
N ILE A 157 6.42 -20.93 15.35
CA ILE A 157 5.40 -20.90 14.29
C ILE A 157 5.29 -19.49 13.66
N ILE A 158 5.42 -18.44 14.49
CA ILE A 158 5.45 -17.03 14.05
C ILE A 158 6.59 -16.74 13.06
N SER A 159 7.78 -17.32 13.28
CA SER A 159 8.94 -17.14 12.38
C SER A 159 8.72 -17.84 11.03
N LEU A 160 8.06 -19.01 11.03
CA LEU A 160 7.69 -19.72 9.80
C LEU A 160 6.65 -18.94 9.00
N ILE A 161 5.61 -18.43 9.67
CA ILE A 161 4.59 -17.58 9.03
C ILE A 161 5.23 -16.32 8.45
N ARG A 162 6.12 -15.65 9.19
CA ARG A 162 6.83 -14.46 8.70
C ARG A 162 7.71 -14.78 7.49
N ALA A 163 8.46 -15.88 7.55
CA ALA A 163 9.28 -16.33 6.42
C ALA A 163 8.42 -16.62 5.19
N TYR A 164 7.29 -17.30 5.36
CA TYR A 164 6.35 -17.56 4.27
C TYR A 164 5.78 -16.28 3.66
N LEU A 165 5.36 -15.31 4.49
CA LEU A 165 4.79 -14.04 4.01
C LEU A 165 5.83 -13.15 3.31
N MET A 166 7.10 -13.22 3.72
CA MET A 166 8.21 -12.49 3.12
C MET A 166 8.74 -13.15 1.84
N TYR A 167 8.45 -14.44 1.63
CA TYR A 167 8.91 -15.15 0.44
C TYR A 167 8.34 -14.53 -0.83
N GLN A 168 9.24 -14.29 -1.79
CA GLN A 168 8.92 -13.79 -3.11
C GLN A 168 9.08 -14.91 -4.14
N PRO A 169 8.00 -15.37 -4.78
CA PRO A 169 8.08 -16.45 -5.76
C PRO A 169 8.82 -16.00 -7.02
N ARG A 170 9.53 -16.95 -7.65
CA ARG A 170 10.24 -16.71 -8.91
C ARG A 170 9.25 -16.40 -10.04
N PRO A 171 9.61 -15.56 -11.02
CA PRO A 171 8.77 -15.28 -12.19
C PRO A 171 8.37 -16.59 -12.89
N THR A 172 7.10 -16.71 -13.27
CA THR A 172 6.64 -17.87 -14.04
C THR A 172 6.97 -17.69 -15.52
N PRO A 173 7.20 -18.77 -16.28
CA PRO A 173 7.58 -18.67 -17.70
C PRO A 173 6.50 -18.00 -18.56
N ILE A 174 5.24 -18.05 -18.13
CA ILE A 174 4.09 -17.44 -18.82
C ILE A 174 4.04 -15.93 -18.57
N PHE A 175 4.35 -15.50 -17.34
CA PHE A 175 4.34 -14.10 -16.96
C PHE A 175 5.77 -13.69 -16.60
N LYS A 176 6.49 -13.12 -17.58
CA LYS A 176 7.80 -12.48 -17.40
C LYS A 176 7.71 -11.19 -16.55
N LYS A 177 7.11 -11.29 -15.37
CA LYS A 177 6.98 -10.23 -14.38
C LYS A 177 7.32 -10.81 -13.02
N VAL A 178 8.08 -10.04 -12.26
CA VAL A 178 8.38 -10.37 -10.87
C VAL A 178 7.07 -10.43 -10.09
N LEU A 179 6.83 -11.58 -9.45
CA LEU A 179 5.66 -11.77 -8.62
C LEU A 179 5.88 -11.08 -7.28
N PRO A 180 4.82 -10.52 -6.68
CA PRO A 180 4.93 -9.86 -5.40
C PRO A 180 5.04 -10.91 -4.28
N SER A 181 5.48 -10.51 -3.09
CA SER A 181 5.64 -11.45 -1.96
C SER A 181 4.32 -12.14 -1.61
N ASN A 182 4.38 -13.34 -1.03
CA ASN A 182 3.19 -14.09 -0.66
C ASN A 182 2.22 -13.28 0.21
N GLY A 183 2.76 -12.49 1.16
CA GLY A 183 1.94 -11.64 2.02
C GLY A 183 1.19 -10.55 1.24
N THR A 184 1.85 -9.89 0.29
CA THR A 184 1.20 -8.89 -0.57
C THR A 184 0.19 -9.52 -1.53
N SER A 185 0.48 -10.70 -2.07
CA SER A 185 -0.45 -11.48 -2.90
C SER A 185 -1.72 -11.85 -2.13
N LEU A 186 -1.57 -12.35 -0.90
CA LEU A 186 -2.70 -12.72 -0.04
C LEU A 186 -3.54 -11.50 0.35
N ALA A 187 -2.89 -10.38 0.71
CA ALA A 187 -3.59 -9.13 1.02
C ALA A 187 -4.39 -8.61 -0.18
N LEU A 188 -3.80 -8.66 -1.37
CA LEU A 188 -4.49 -8.30 -2.60
C LEU A 188 -5.68 -9.22 -2.88
N LEU A 189 -5.50 -10.54 -2.76
CA LEU A 189 -6.57 -11.51 -2.98
C LEU A 189 -7.73 -11.31 -1.99
N ALA A 190 -7.42 -11.09 -0.71
CA ALA A 190 -8.42 -10.80 0.31
C ALA A 190 -9.17 -9.50 0.01
N PHE A 191 -8.46 -8.45 -0.45
CA PHE A 191 -9.09 -7.18 -0.81
C PHE A 191 -9.97 -7.28 -2.06
N VAL A 192 -9.53 -8.00 -3.10
CA VAL A 192 -10.36 -8.29 -4.27
C VAL A 192 -11.57 -9.15 -3.89
N GLY A 193 -11.37 -10.20 -3.09
CA GLY A 193 -12.45 -11.05 -2.58
C GLY A 193 -13.48 -10.28 -1.76
N LEU A 194 -13.03 -9.32 -0.94
CA LEU A 194 -13.93 -8.41 -0.21
C LEU A 194 -14.77 -7.57 -1.17
N ASN A 195 -14.16 -6.99 -2.21
CA ASN A 195 -14.92 -6.23 -3.20
C ASN A 195 -15.94 -7.11 -3.93
N VAL A 196 -15.54 -8.30 -4.41
CA VAL A 196 -16.44 -9.28 -5.05
C VAL A 196 -17.60 -9.67 -4.12
N PHE A 197 -17.33 -9.91 -2.84
CA PHE A 197 -18.37 -10.16 -1.85
C PHE A 197 -19.37 -8.99 -1.79
N TYR A 198 -18.90 -7.75 -1.66
CA TYR A 198 -19.78 -6.59 -1.63
C TYR A 198 -20.56 -6.40 -2.94
N MET A 199 -19.99 -6.73 -4.10
CA MET A 199 -20.66 -6.65 -5.40
C MET A 199 -21.89 -7.58 -5.46
N PHE A 200 -21.75 -8.82 -5.03
CA PHE A 200 -22.76 -9.87 -5.30
C PHE A 200 -23.58 -10.30 -4.08
N PHE A 201 -23.24 -9.83 -2.87
CA PHE A 201 -23.96 -10.24 -1.67
C PHE A 201 -25.45 -9.93 -1.75
N HIS A 202 -26.30 -10.95 -1.59
CA HIS A 202 -27.76 -10.80 -1.61
C HIS A 202 -28.33 -10.27 -2.94
N ILE A 203 -27.74 -10.67 -4.08
CA ILE A 203 -28.25 -10.42 -5.44
C ILE A 203 -28.71 -11.75 -6.06
N ASN A 204 -29.96 -11.85 -6.49
CA ASN A 204 -30.56 -13.07 -7.06
C ASN A 204 -30.69 -13.02 -8.59
N PHE A 205 -30.02 -12.05 -9.26
CA PHE A 205 -29.94 -11.91 -10.72
C PHE A 205 -31.30 -11.89 -11.45
N THR A 206 -32.34 -11.35 -10.80
CA THR A 206 -33.62 -11.07 -11.47
C THR A 206 -33.54 -9.77 -12.29
N MET A 207 -34.45 -9.59 -13.26
CA MET A 207 -34.49 -8.41 -14.14
C MET A 207 -34.39 -7.07 -13.39
N PHE A 208 -35.10 -6.93 -12.28
CA PHE A 208 -35.09 -5.71 -11.47
C PHE A 208 -33.82 -5.59 -10.62
N GLU A 209 -33.26 -6.71 -10.16
CA GLU A 209 -32.02 -6.73 -9.41
C GLU A 209 -30.80 -6.49 -10.31
N THR A 210 -30.92 -6.62 -11.65
CA THR A 210 -29.89 -6.17 -12.59
C THR A 210 -29.61 -4.67 -12.46
N PHE A 211 -30.64 -3.84 -12.27
CA PHE A 211 -30.45 -2.42 -12.01
C PHE A 211 -29.76 -2.19 -10.65
N VAL A 212 -30.18 -2.90 -9.61
CA VAL A 212 -29.56 -2.81 -8.27
C VAL A 212 -28.09 -3.22 -8.32
N LEU A 213 -27.77 -4.26 -9.07
CA LEU A 213 -26.41 -4.74 -9.27
C LEU A 213 -25.57 -3.71 -10.03
N ALA A 214 -26.12 -3.12 -11.10
CA ALA A 214 -25.47 -2.04 -11.85
C ALA A 214 -25.18 -0.82 -10.97
N ASP A 215 -26.17 -0.37 -10.19
CA ASP A 215 -26.01 0.71 -9.20
C ASP A 215 -24.92 0.36 -8.18
N ARG A 216 -24.87 -0.89 -7.73
CA ARG A 216 -23.87 -1.35 -6.76
C ARG A 216 -22.45 -1.34 -7.28
N PHE A 217 -22.21 -1.68 -8.55
CA PHE A 217 -20.90 -1.50 -9.18
C PHE A 217 -20.48 -0.02 -9.15
N GLY A 218 -21.40 0.90 -9.45
CA GLY A 218 -21.16 2.34 -9.36
C GLY A 218 -20.88 2.81 -7.92
N LEU A 219 -21.57 2.27 -6.93
CA LEU A 219 -21.33 2.57 -5.52
C LEU A 219 -19.96 2.06 -5.03
N LEU A 220 -19.57 0.85 -5.39
CA LEU A 220 -18.25 0.30 -5.05
C LEU A 220 -17.11 1.03 -5.76
N PHE A 221 -17.33 1.43 -7.01
CA PHE A 221 -16.41 2.28 -7.75
C PHE A 221 -16.08 3.55 -6.96
N VAL A 222 -17.10 4.32 -6.58
CA VAL A 222 -16.89 5.59 -5.85
C VAL A 222 -16.37 5.37 -4.44
N ALA A 223 -16.82 4.32 -3.75
CA ALA A 223 -16.34 3.96 -2.42
C ALA A 223 -14.82 3.68 -2.40
N ASN A 224 -14.28 3.16 -3.49
CA ASN A 224 -12.86 2.85 -3.63
C ASN A 224 -11.99 4.03 -4.09
N LEU A 225 -12.56 5.11 -4.62
CA LEU A 225 -11.78 6.26 -5.10
C LEU A 225 -10.83 6.83 -4.04
N PRO A 226 -11.24 7.10 -2.78
CA PRO A 226 -10.33 7.61 -1.76
C PRO A 226 -9.13 6.69 -1.52
N TYR A 227 -9.37 5.36 -1.52
CA TYR A 227 -8.33 4.36 -1.31
C TYR A 227 -7.36 4.32 -2.49
N LEU A 228 -7.86 4.44 -3.73
CA LEU A 228 -7.04 4.52 -4.92
C LEU A 228 -6.03 5.68 -4.83
N TYR A 229 -6.49 6.85 -4.38
CA TYR A 229 -5.67 8.06 -4.28
C TYR A 229 -4.65 8.00 -3.14
N ILE A 230 -5.03 7.53 -1.96
CA ILE A 230 -4.08 7.42 -0.83
C ILE A 230 -2.99 6.37 -1.09
N LEU A 231 -3.28 5.33 -1.87
CA LEU A 231 -2.30 4.33 -2.28
C LEU A 231 -1.27 4.88 -3.29
N ALA A 232 -1.65 5.88 -4.09
CA ALA A 232 -0.75 6.56 -5.03
C ALA A 232 0.08 7.69 -4.40
N ALA A 233 -0.28 8.14 -3.19
CA ALA A 233 0.33 9.31 -2.55
C ALA A 233 1.84 9.14 -2.31
N LYS A 234 2.64 10.08 -2.83
CA LYS A 234 4.11 10.03 -2.76
C LYS A 234 4.66 10.34 -1.37
N ASN A 235 3.93 11.09 -0.56
CA ASN A 235 4.34 11.36 0.84
C ASN A 235 4.04 10.18 1.78
N GLN A 236 3.50 9.08 1.24
CA GLN A 236 3.36 7.78 1.89
C GLN A 236 2.81 7.79 3.33
N PRO A 237 1.63 8.41 3.60
CA PRO A 237 1.01 8.32 4.92
C PRO A 237 0.80 6.87 5.37
N LEU A 238 0.49 5.99 4.41
CA LEU A 238 0.33 4.55 4.64
C LEU A 238 1.64 3.81 4.98
N LYS A 239 2.80 4.28 4.50
CA LYS A 239 4.10 3.74 4.94
C LYS A 239 4.34 4.06 6.41
N PHE A 240 3.98 5.26 6.85
CA PHE A 240 4.09 5.63 8.27
C PHE A 240 3.16 4.78 9.15
N LEU A 241 1.94 4.51 8.69
CA LEU A 241 0.94 3.74 9.44
C LEU A 241 1.25 2.24 9.46
N MET A 242 1.46 1.62 8.30
CA MET A 242 1.55 0.17 8.14
C MET A 242 2.98 -0.37 7.93
N GLY A 243 3.96 0.51 7.70
CA GLY A 243 5.35 0.13 7.42
C GLY A 243 5.57 -0.53 6.06
N GLN A 244 4.61 -0.45 5.14
CA GLN A 244 4.71 -1.02 3.80
C GLN A 244 5.52 -0.13 2.85
N SER A 245 6.27 -0.72 1.94
CA SER A 245 7.06 0.01 0.94
C SER A 245 6.16 0.72 -0.08
N TYR A 246 6.70 1.77 -0.73
CA TYR A 246 5.99 2.45 -1.83
C TYR A 246 5.62 1.48 -2.95
N GLU A 247 6.56 0.62 -3.32
CA GLU A 247 6.38 -0.36 -4.39
C GLU A 247 5.20 -1.29 -4.13
N SER A 248 5.07 -1.79 -2.90
CA SER A 248 3.95 -2.64 -2.47
C SER A 248 2.61 -1.88 -2.53
N LEU A 249 2.57 -0.64 -2.04
CA LEU A 249 1.35 0.18 -2.09
C LEU A 249 0.96 0.55 -3.53
N ASN A 250 1.94 0.87 -4.37
CA ASN A 250 1.73 1.21 -5.78
C ASN A 250 1.28 -0.01 -6.59
N LEU A 251 1.71 -1.23 -6.22
CA LEU A 251 1.15 -2.45 -6.78
C LEU A 251 -0.34 -2.57 -6.47
N ILE A 252 -0.76 -2.32 -5.22
CA ILE A 252 -2.18 -2.35 -4.83
C ILE A 252 -2.95 -1.23 -5.54
N HIS A 253 -2.40 -0.02 -5.67
CA HIS A 253 -2.99 1.07 -6.46
C HIS A 253 -3.32 0.63 -7.89
N ARG A 254 -2.37 -0.04 -8.56
CA ARG A 254 -2.57 -0.52 -9.94
C ARG A 254 -3.71 -1.54 -10.02
N ARG A 255 -3.73 -2.52 -9.11
CA ARG A 255 -4.76 -3.57 -9.11
C ARG A 255 -6.14 -3.03 -8.71
N LEU A 256 -6.18 -2.07 -7.81
CA LEU A 256 -7.40 -1.37 -7.47
C LEU A 256 -7.89 -0.50 -8.64
N GLY A 257 -6.99 0.16 -9.38
CA GLY A 257 -7.34 0.89 -10.60
C GLY A 257 -7.94 -0.01 -11.67
N GLU A 258 -7.37 -1.21 -11.88
CA GLU A 258 -7.92 -2.24 -12.76
C GLU A 258 -9.33 -2.67 -12.32
N LEU A 259 -9.52 -2.92 -11.03
CA LEU A 259 -10.84 -3.27 -10.47
C LEU A 259 -11.86 -2.14 -10.66
N LEU A 260 -11.46 -0.88 -10.49
CA LEU A 260 -12.35 0.26 -10.64
C LEU A 260 -12.79 0.43 -12.09
N CYS A 261 -11.89 0.25 -13.05
CA CYS A 261 -12.30 0.28 -14.47
C CYS A 261 -13.24 -0.88 -14.79
N LEU A 262 -13.00 -2.07 -14.23
CA LEU A 262 -13.96 -3.18 -14.33
C LEU A 262 -15.33 -2.83 -13.72
N ASP A 263 -15.38 -2.20 -12.54
CA ASP A 263 -16.63 -1.75 -11.93
C ASP A 263 -17.35 -0.71 -12.80
N ALA A 264 -16.62 0.23 -13.40
CA ALA A 264 -17.19 1.22 -14.32
C ALA A 264 -17.77 0.55 -15.58
N LEU A 265 -17.07 -0.44 -16.14
CA LEU A 265 -17.53 -1.24 -17.28
C LEU A 265 -18.78 -2.04 -16.94
N LEU A 266 -18.80 -2.71 -15.77
CA LEU A 266 -19.94 -3.49 -15.31
C LEU A 266 -21.14 -2.60 -14.96
N HIS A 267 -20.91 -1.42 -14.37
CA HIS A 267 -21.93 -0.41 -14.15
C HIS A 267 -22.54 0.06 -15.48
N PHE A 268 -21.71 0.46 -16.45
CA PHE A 268 -22.17 0.89 -17.77
C PHE A 268 -22.95 -0.22 -18.48
N GLY A 269 -22.38 -1.43 -18.55
CA GLY A 269 -23.03 -2.59 -19.16
C GLY A 269 -24.34 -2.96 -18.48
N GLY A 270 -24.37 -2.96 -17.15
CA GLY A 270 -25.58 -3.21 -16.36
C GLY A 270 -26.66 -2.15 -16.59
N MET A 271 -26.29 -0.87 -16.72
CA MET A 271 -27.23 0.20 -17.06
C MET A 271 -27.76 0.10 -18.50
N VAL A 272 -26.95 -0.38 -19.45
CA VAL A 272 -27.41 -0.68 -20.82
C VAL A 272 -28.37 -1.86 -20.83
N VAL A 273 -28.10 -2.93 -20.07
CA VAL A 273 -29.03 -4.05 -19.92
C VAL A 273 -30.33 -3.59 -19.28
N ALA A 274 -30.26 -2.81 -18.20
CA ALA A 274 -31.43 -2.22 -17.58
C ALA A 274 -32.22 -1.33 -18.55
N TRP A 275 -31.53 -0.53 -19.38
CA TRP A 275 -32.20 0.22 -20.45
C TRP A 275 -32.94 -0.71 -21.42
N TYR A 276 -32.29 -1.76 -21.91
CA TYR A 276 -32.86 -2.68 -22.90
C TYR A 276 -34.11 -3.40 -22.38
N GLU A 277 -34.08 -3.83 -21.12
CA GLU A 277 -35.13 -4.65 -20.52
C GLU A 277 -36.28 -3.83 -19.92
N ILE A 278 -35.96 -2.65 -19.37
CA ILE A 278 -36.88 -1.87 -18.53
C ILE A 278 -37.36 -0.61 -19.25
N ILE A 279 -36.47 0.08 -19.95
CA ILE A 279 -36.71 1.43 -20.49
C ILE A 279 -37.14 1.38 -21.97
N ARG A 280 -36.49 0.53 -22.77
CA ARG A 280 -36.74 0.38 -24.21
C ARG A 280 -38.18 -0.02 -24.56
N PRO A 281 -38.86 -0.94 -23.83
CA PRO A 281 -40.25 -1.31 -24.13
C PRO A 281 -41.22 -0.11 -24.14
N ASN A 282 -40.89 0.96 -23.42
CA ASN A 282 -41.67 2.20 -23.36
C ASN A 282 -41.42 3.16 -24.54
N GLY A 283 -40.78 2.70 -25.62
CA GLY A 283 -40.47 3.50 -26.81
C GLY A 283 -39.27 4.44 -26.65
N PHE A 284 -38.48 4.27 -25.59
CA PHE A 284 -37.36 5.16 -25.29
C PHE A 284 -36.04 4.63 -25.89
N GLY A 285 -35.66 5.18 -27.06
CA GLY A 285 -34.49 4.75 -27.81
C GLY A 285 -33.14 4.99 -27.11
N LEU A 286 -32.11 4.24 -27.54
CA LEU A 286 -30.77 4.25 -26.92
C LEU A 286 -30.11 5.63 -26.95
N ILE A 287 -30.16 6.32 -28.09
CA ILE A 287 -29.55 7.64 -28.24
C ILE A 287 -30.18 8.63 -27.24
N ARG A 288 -31.50 8.59 -27.10
CA ARG A 288 -32.22 9.44 -26.14
C ARG A 288 -31.79 9.13 -24.70
N PHE A 289 -31.56 7.87 -24.38
CA PHE A 289 -31.04 7.43 -23.07
C PHE A 289 -29.62 7.90 -22.81
N LEU A 290 -28.71 7.76 -23.76
CA LEU A 290 -27.33 8.20 -23.61
C LEU A 290 -27.20 9.73 -23.51
N LEU A 291 -28.11 10.48 -24.12
CA LEU A 291 -28.14 11.95 -24.08
C LEU A 291 -28.86 12.53 -22.85
N LEU A 292 -29.51 11.70 -22.02
CA LEU A 292 -30.00 12.17 -20.72
C LEU A 292 -28.82 12.72 -19.92
N LYS A 293 -28.97 13.90 -19.32
CA LYS A 293 -27.90 14.60 -18.59
C LYS A 293 -27.11 13.67 -17.66
N MET A 294 -27.80 12.87 -16.85
CA MET A 294 -27.19 11.92 -15.92
C MET A 294 -26.36 10.86 -16.67
N THR A 295 -26.97 10.18 -17.65
CA THR A 295 -26.32 9.12 -18.45
C THR A 295 -25.14 9.66 -19.26
N PHE A 296 -25.28 10.84 -19.85
CA PHE A 296 -24.22 11.51 -20.61
C PHE A 296 -23.01 11.80 -19.72
N LEU A 297 -23.23 12.36 -18.52
CA LEU A 297 -22.15 12.62 -17.57
C LEU A 297 -21.45 11.31 -17.16
N GLY A 298 -22.23 10.24 -16.95
CA GLY A 298 -21.69 8.90 -16.64
C GLY A 298 -20.92 8.30 -17.82
N LEU A 299 -21.39 8.49 -19.05
CA LEU A 299 -20.73 8.02 -20.26
C LEU A 299 -19.37 8.68 -20.46
N VAL A 300 -19.27 10.01 -20.26
CA VAL A 300 -17.99 10.72 -20.36
C VAL A 300 -17.02 10.28 -19.26
N ALA A 301 -17.52 10.08 -18.03
CA ALA A 301 -16.72 9.53 -16.95
C ALA A 301 -16.19 8.12 -17.28
N PHE A 302 -17.07 7.23 -17.76
CA PHE A 302 -16.74 5.87 -18.18
C PHE A 302 -15.65 5.87 -19.26
N ILE A 303 -15.85 6.60 -20.36
CA ILE A 303 -14.87 6.69 -21.46
C ILE A 303 -13.52 7.20 -20.93
N SER A 304 -13.54 8.19 -20.03
CA SER A 304 -12.32 8.75 -19.45
C SER A 304 -11.55 7.72 -18.62
N TYR A 305 -12.23 6.92 -17.79
CA TYR A 305 -11.62 5.86 -17.00
C TYR A 305 -11.11 4.70 -17.85
N GLU A 306 -11.84 4.29 -18.89
CA GLU A 306 -11.37 3.25 -19.81
C GLU A 306 -10.15 3.70 -20.62
N LEU A 307 -10.14 4.94 -21.14
CA LEU A 307 -8.95 5.49 -21.81
C LEU A 307 -7.75 5.59 -20.86
N LEU A 308 -7.99 5.96 -19.60
CA LEU A 308 -6.96 5.98 -18.56
C LEU A 308 -6.42 4.56 -18.34
N TYR A 309 -7.27 3.55 -18.27
CA TYR A 309 -6.86 2.15 -18.15
C TYR A 309 -6.00 1.68 -19.33
N PHE A 310 -6.48 1.89 -20.57
CA PHE A 310 -5.75 1.47 -21.78
C PHE A 310 -4.37 2.12 -21.88
N THR A 311 -4.27 3.43 -21.62
CA THR A 311 -2.99 4.14 -21.61
C THR A 311 -2.08 3.74 -20.43
N SER A 312 -2.65 3.17 -19.36
CA SER A 312 -1.90 2.67 -18.19
C SER A 312 -1.39 1.24 -18.34
N LEU A 313 -1.75 0.52 -19.42
CA LEU A 313 -1.25 -0.83 -19.69
C LEU A 313 0.27 -0.85 -19.82
N ALA A 314 0.91 -1.91 -19.31
CA ALA A 314 2.37 -2.02 -19.29
C ALA A 314 2.99 -1.88 -20.69
N SER A 315 2.36 -2.48 -21.71
CA SER A 315 2.79 -2.39 -23.10
C SER A 315 2.72 -0.98 -23.67
N PHE A 316 1.74 -0.17 -23.24
CA PHE A 316 1.62 1.23 -23.65
C PHE A 316 2.66 2.09 -22.94
N ARG A 317 2.75 1.98 -21.61
CA ARG A 317 3.68 2.76 -20.79
C ARG A 317 5.16 2.54 -21.11
N GLN A 318 5.52 1.32 -21.51
CA GLN A 318 6.89 0.99 -21.93
C GLN A 318 7.27 1.66 -23.25
N ARG A 319 6.31 1.95 -24.13
CA ARG A 319 6.54 2.54 -25.45
C ARG A 319 6.34 4.06 -25.47
N TRP A 320 5.36 4.55 -24.72
CA TRP A 320 4.87 5.93 -24.78
C TRP A 320 4.69 6.51 -23.37
N TYR A 321 5.78 6.55 -22.58
CA TYR A 321 5.72 6.94 -21.18
C TYR A 321 5.18 8.37 -20.97
N GLU A 322 5.68 9.34 -21.74
CA GLU A 322 5.25 10.76 -21.62
C GLU A 322 3.77 10.94 -21.96
N LEU A 323 3.29 10.27 -23.01
CA LEU A 323 1.86 10.29 -23.37
C LEU A 323 1.02 9.63 -22.29
N PHE A 324 1.45 8.48 -21.76
CA PHE A 324 0.79 7.86 -20.62
C PHE A 324 0.67 8.83 -19.45
N LEU A 325 1.76 9.49 -19.06
CA LEU A 325 1.76 10.40 -17.92
C LEU A 325 0.83 11.59 -18.15
N GLY A 326 0.89 12.20 -19.33
CA GLY A 326 0.02 13.31 -19.71
C GLY A 326 -1.46 12.91 -19.72
N PHE A 327 -1.81 11.81 -20.39
CA PHE A 327 -3.19 11.31 -20.42
C PHE A 327 -3.69 10.94 -19.04
N HIS A 328 -2.88 10.25 -18.23
CA HIS A 328 -3.29 9.83 -16.89
C HIS A 328 -3.65 11.04 -16.02
N ILE A 329 -2.91 12.15 -16.10
CA ILE A 329 -3.22 13.37 -15.35
C ILE A 329 -4.50 14.03 -15.87
N ILE A 330 -4.60 14.25 -17.19
CA ILE A 330 -5.73 14.97 -17.79
C ILE A 330 -7.03 14.18 -17.64
N LEU A 331 -7.02 12.91 -18.03
CA LEU A 331 -8.19 12.04 -17.98
C LEU A 331 -8.65 11.83 -16.55
N GLN A 332 -7.74 11.75 -15.57
CA GLN A 332 -8.12 11.61 -14.17
C GLN A 332 -8.88 12.85 -13.64
N VAL A 333 -8.47 14.06 -14.05
CA VAL A 333 -9.18 15.30 -13.69
C VAL A 333 -10.55 15.34 -14.33
N VAL A 334 -10.62 15.07 -15.64
CA VAL A 334 -11.89 15.01 -16.39
C VAL A 334 -12.82 13.99 -15.74
N ALA A 335 -12.34 12.77 -15.50
CA ALA A 335 -13.13 11.70 -14.94
C ALA A 335 -13.71 12.04 -13.56
N LEU A 336 -12.93 12.64 -12.65
CA LEU A 336 -13.44 13.07 -11.35
C LEU A 336 -14.52 14.15 -11.46
N VAL A 337 -14.34 15.13 -12.34
CA VAL A 337 -15.33 16.20 -12.57
C VAL A 337 -16.66 15.60 -13.04
N PHE A 338 -16.60 14.69 -14.01
CA PHE A 338 -17.80 14.05 -14.54
C PHE A 338 -18.46 13.11 -13.53
N VAL A 339 -17.69 12.33 -12.74
CA VAL A 339 -18.24 11.52 -11.64
C VAL A 339 -18.93 12.38 -10.58
N PHE A 340 -18.35 13.54 -10.22
CA PHE A 340 -18.92 14.46 -9.24
C PHE A 340 -20.31 14.97 -9.66
N PHE A 341 -20.48 15.27 -10.95
CA PHE A 341 -21.74 15.75 -11.50
C PHE A 341 -22.71 14.63 -11.91
N HIS A 342 -22.21 13.42 -12.14
CA HIS A 342 -23.01 12.27 -12.54
C HIS A 342 -23.98 11.82 -11.44
N HIS A 343 -23.52 11.76 -10.17
CA HIS A 343 -24.35 11.30 -9.05
C HIS A 343 -24.00 12.00 -7.72
N SER A 344 -25.00 12.41 -6.94
CA SER A 344 -24.80 13.13 -5.65
C SER A 344 -24.01 12.32 -4.62
N ALA A 345 -24.35 11.04 -4.44
CA ALA A 345 -23.65 10.11 -3.56
C ALA A 345 -22.14 9.95 -3.87
N ALA A 346 -21.69 10.25 -5.08
CA ALA A 346 -20.27 10.21 -5.44
C ALA A 346 -19.49 11.42 -4.90
N ARG A 347 -20.15 12.56 -4.68
CA ARG A 347 -19.53 13.83 -4.27
C ARG A 347 -18.64 13.73 -3.03
N PRO A 348 -19.05 13.13 -1.90
CA PRO A 348 -18.17 13.01 -0.74
C PRO A 348 -16.91 12.20 -1.06
N TYR A 349 -17.02 11.10 -1.81
CA TYR A 349 -15.88 10.28 -2.20
C TYR A 349 -14.90 11.02 -3.12
N VAL A 350 -15.44 11.73 -4.13
CA VAL A 350 -14.63 12.58 -5.02
C VAL A 350 -13.95 13.70 -4.22
N GLY A 351 -14.67 14.35 -3.30
CA GLY A 351 -14.14 15.41 -2.45
C GLY A 351 -12.99 14.93 -1.57
N VAL A 352 -13.13 13.78 -0.92
CA VAL A 352 -12.04 13.16 -0.13
C VAL A 352 -10.85 12.79 -1.03
N SER A 353 -11.09 12.20 -2.20
CA SER A 353 -10.04 11.84 -3.15
C SER A 353 -9.26 13.07 -3.62
N LEU A 354 -9.96 14.16 -3.93
CA LEU A 354 -9.36 15.44 -4.31
C LEU A 354 -8.55 16.03 -3.15
N ALA A 355 -9.07 15.99 -1.92
CA ALA A 355 -8.33 16.46 -0.74
C ALA A 355 -7.02 15.67 -0.55
N ILE A 356 -7.06 14.34 -0.65
CA ILE A 356 -5.86 13.49 -0.58
C ILE A 356 -4.84 13.89 -1.65
N PHE A 357 -5.29 14.07 -2.89
CA PHE A 357 -4.42 14.48 -4.00
C PHE A 357 -3.77 15.85 -3.77
N LEU A 358 -4.56 16.85 -3.38
CA LEU A 358 -4.08 18.21 -3.16
C LEU A 358 -3.10 18.27 -2.00
N ILE A 359 -3.41 17.62 -0.88
CA ILE A 359 -2.50 17.52 0.28
C ILE A 359 -1.19 16.84 -0.13
N ASP A 360 -1.26 15.71 -0.84
CA ASP A 360 -0.06 15.01 -1.29
C ASP A 360 0.79 15.90 -2.22
N ARG A 361 0.18 16.55 -3.21
CA ARG A 361 0.92 17.40 -4.14
C ARG A 361 1.51 18.63 -3.45
N LEU A 362 0.79 19.24 -2.50
CA LEU A 362 1.24 20.40 -1.75
C LEU A 362 2.44 20.03 -0.87
N VAL A 363 2.33 18.95 -0.08
CA VAL A 363 3.42 18.46 0.77
C VAL A 363 4.63 18.05 -0.07
N TYR A 364 4.41 17.37 -1.21
CA TYR A 364 5.49 16.95 -2.09
C TYR A 364 6.23 18.16 -2.71
N ARG A 365 5.49 19.19 -3.17
CA ARG A 365 6.10 20.39 -3.77
C ARG A 365 6.83 21.25 -2.73
N ILE A 366 6.31 21.34 -1.49
CA ILE A 366 6.91 22.15 -0.43
C ILE A 366 8.09 21.43 0.24
N GLY A 367 8.01 20.11 0.42
CA GLY A 367 8.94 19.37 1.30
C GLY A 367 9.89 18.38 0.61
N ALA A 368 9.57 17.84 -0.58
CA ALA A 368 10.28 16.68 -1.13
C ALA A 368 11.16 16.96 -2.37
N LYS A 369 10.98 18.10 -3.06
CA LYS A 369 11.87 18.50 -4.15
C LYS A 369 13.14 19.15 -3.59
N SER A 370 13.91 18.38 -2.81
CA SER A 370 14.91 18.97 -1.90
C SER A 370 16.30 19.18 -2.51
N THR A 371 16.68 18.47 -3.57
CA THR A 371 18.07 18.51 -4.08
C THR A 371 18.18 18.07 -5.53
N THR A 372 18.90 18.85 -6.33
CA THR A 372 19.39 18.48 -7.66
C THR A 372 20.87 18.22 -7.55
N VAL A 373 21.32 17.04 -7.99
CA VAL A 373 22.73 16.64 -7.90
C VAL A 373 23.14 16.02 -9.22
N GLU A 374 24.36 16.32 -9.65
CA GLU A 374 24.97 15.63 -10.78
C GLU A 374 25.34 14.19 -10.38
N ALA A 375 24.95 13.23 -11.21
CA ALA A 375 25.21 11.81 -10.99
C ALA A 375 25.92 11.22 -12.21
N LYS A 376 26.94 10.40 -11.97
CA LYS A 376 27.63 9.65 -13.02
C LYS A 376 26.84 8.38 -13.32
N ALA A 377 26.46 8.18 -14.58
CA ALA A 377 25.85 6.95 -15.06
C ALA A 377 26.93 6.03 -15.66
N THR A 378 26.99 4.78 -15.18
CA THR A 378 27.86 3.73 -15.71
C THR A 378 27.04 2.49 -16.01
N ILE A 379 27.15 1.96 -17.22
CA ILE A 379 26.58 0.67 -17.60
C ILE A 379 27.43 -0.43 -16.95
N MET A 380 26.78 -1.43 -16.34
CA MET A 380 27.45 -2.55 -15.70
C MET A 380 27.82 -3.64 -16.72
N GLU A 381 28.62 -4.62 -16.28
CA GLU A 381 29.14 -5.71 -17.12
C GLU A 381 28.04 -6.60 -17.75
N ASP A 382 26.82 -6.54 -17.22
CA ASP A 382 25.67 -7.28 -17.72
C ASP A 382 24.96 -6.58 -18.89
N ASP A 383 25.39 -5.38 -19.30
CA ASP A 383 24.79 -4.51 -20.33
C ASP A 383 23.30 -4.14 -20.09
N GLU A 384 22.69 -4.64 -19.01
CA GLU A 384 21.28 -4.46 -18.66
C GLU A 384 21.11 -3.55 -17.42
N THR A 385 22.14 -3.43 -16.58
CA THR A 385 22.07 -2.65 -15.34
C THR A 385 22.79 -1.31 -15.48
N VAL A 386 22.10 -0.22 -15.13
CA VAL A 386 22.69 1.12 -15.06
C VAL A 386 22.95 1.50 -13.60
N LYS A 387 24.21 1.73 -13.25
CA LYS A 387 24.61 2.26 -11.95
C LYS A 387 24.70 3.77 -12.00
N LEU A 388 23.92 4.44 -11.14
CA LEU A 388 24.01 5.88 -10.90
C LEU A 388 24.78 6.13 -9.61
N SER A 389 25.88 6.87 -9.67
CA SER A 389 26.69 7.22 -8.49
C SER A 389 26.83 8.73 -8.32
N THR A 390 26.72 9.18 -7.09
CA THR A 390 26.91 10.59 -6.72
C THR A 390 27.43 10.68 -5.29
N ASN A 391 28.24 11.70 -5.01
CA ASN A 391 28.79 11.96 -3.68
C ASN A 391 27.93 13.01 -2.98
N ILE A 392 27.35 12.65 -1.85
CA ILE A 392 26.47 13.53 -1.06
C ILE A 392 27.08 13.72 0.32
N THR A 393 27.33 14.96 0.71
CA THR A 393 27.78 15.28 2.06
C THR A 393 26.61 15.19 3.03
N ILE A 394 26.74 14.33 4.05
CA ILE A 394 25.73 14.15 5.09
C ILE A 394 25.80 15.34 6.07
N GLN A 395 24.70 16.08 6.18
CA GLN A 395 24.49 17.11 7.17
C GLN A 395 23.60 16.55 8.27
N HIS A 396 24.07 16.50 9.53
CA HIS A 396 23.27 16.03 10.66
C HIS A 396 22.28 17.13 11.11
N PRO A 397 20.98 17.05 10.77
CA PRO A 397 20.05 18.11 11.11
C PRO A 397 19.55 17.92 12.54
N ARG A 398 19.36 19.03 13.27
CA ARG A 398 18.65 19.03 14.55
C ARG A 398 17.15 18.79 14.30
N ARG A 399 16.70 17.54 14.50
CA ARG A 399 15.27 17.09 14.52
C ARG A 399 14.46 17.40 13.25
N TYR A 400 14.30 16.41 12.37
CA TYR A 400 13.19 16.38 11.42
C TYR A 400 11.99 15.62 11.99
N PRO A 401 10.77 16.17 11.91
CA PRO A 401 9.56 15.40 12.20
C PRO A 401 9.42 14.30 11.14
N GLY A 402 9.39 13.03 11.56
CA GLY A 402 9.43 11.85 10.69
C GLY A 402 8.23 11.64 9.75
N ILE A 403 7.36 12.64 9.60
CA ILE A 403 6.14 12.60 8.78
C ILE A 403 6.42 13.09 7.35
N LEU A 404 7.32 14.05 7.14
CA LEU A 404 7.61 14.63 5.81
C LEU A 404 8.78 13.95 5.06
N GLY A 405 9.23 12.79 5.54
CA GLY A 405 10.46 12.16 5.04
C GLY A 405 11.71 12.92 5.48
N LYS A 406 12.88 12.30 5.28
CA LYS A 406 14.18 12.91 5.57
C LYS A 406 14.82 13.34 4.25
N PRO A 407 15.42 14.53 4.15
CA PRO A 407 16.21 14.87 2.97
C PRO A 407 17.40 13.92 2.86
N ILE A 408 17.89 13.68 1.64
CA ILE A 408 19.02 12.76 1.40
C ILE A 408 20.29 13.19 2.15
N THR A 409 20.44 14.49 2.40
CA THR A 409 21.52 15.08 3.20
C THR A 409 21.45 14.70 4.68
N ALA A 410 20.29 14.30 5.21
CA ALA A 410 20.14 13.85 6.60
C ALA A 410 20.56 12.39 6.83
N GLY A 411 21.06 11.72 5.77
CA GLY A 411 21.37 10.29 5.77
C GLY A 411 20.14 9.41 5.59
N TRP A 412 20.38 8.13 5.27
CA TRP A 412 19.36 7.12 4.99
C TRP A 412 19.57 5.88 5.85
N LEU A 413 18.51 5.08 6.03
CA LEU A 413 18.60 3.75 6.64
C LEU A 413 18.73 2.69 5.55
N ALA A 414 19.25 1.53 5.91
CA ALA A 414 19.19 0.35 5.05
C ALA A 414 17.73 0.10 4.63
N THR A 415 17.49 -0.14 3.34
CA THR A 415 16.17 -0.30 2.67
C THR A 415 15.36 0.97 2.41
N ASP A 416 15.89 2.16 2.70
CA ASP A 416 15.27 3.40 2.22
C ASP A 416 15.40 3.52 0.69
N HIS A 417 14.37 4.10 0.07
CA HIS A 417 14.31 4.30 -1.38
C HIS A 417 14.31 5.80 -1.67
N ILE A 418 14.97 6.18 -2.77
CA ILE A 418 15.00 7.55 -3.26
C ILE A 418 14.22 7.63 -4.57
N PHE A 419 13.49 8.73 -4.77
CA PHE A 419 12.83 9.02 -6.04
C PHE A 419 13.76 9.89 -6.88
N ILE A 420 14.22 9.35 -8.01
CA ILE A 420 15.07 10.06 -8.96
C ILE A 420 14.19 10.53 -10.12
N THR A 421 14.42 11.75 -10.59
CA THR A 421 13.82 12.26 -11.83
C THR A 421 14.98 12.73 -12.70
N ILE A 422 15.15 12.06 -13.84
CA ILE A 422 16.12 12.45 -14.87
C ILE A 422 15.35 13.32 -15.86
N PRO A 423 15.72 14.61 -16.00
CA PRO A 423 14.99 15.56 -16.85
C PRO A 423 15.08 15.23 -18.34
#